data_AF-A0A947C7M4-F1
#
_entry.id   AF-A0A947C7M4-F1
#
_cell.length_a   1.000
_cell.length_b   1.000
_cell.length_c   1.000
_cell.angle_alpha   90.00
_cell.angle_beta   90.00
_cell.angle_gamma   90.00
#
_symmetry.space_group_name_H-M   'P 1'
#
loop_
_entity.id
_entity.type
_entity.pdbx_description
1 polymer ?
#
loop_
_entity_poly.entity_id
_entity_poly.type
_entity_poly.pdbx_seq_one_letter_code
_entity_poly.pdbx_strand_id
1 'polypeptide(L)'
;KNPVKVRSITVTNTLLDVAHFTPSIPMRAFRVPVMRHLVFSTLSTKAMLPIFRHSGVKNPDAVDEDVIASYIYLLKNNGGHHSFLEIMDGFDLSEKHRDWLRDGLLAIDKPMQLIWGEQEVAIPKAQLHYIKQVFPLRADHRVDARHFLQEEQPAVISAHIAAFAADIAQQSKRATP
;
A
#
# COMPACT_ATOMS: atom_id res chain seq x y z
N LYS A 1 18.78 -5.47 -1.39
CA LYS A 1 20.17 -4.97 -1.16
C LYS A 1 20.72 -5.24 0.25
N ASN A 2 19.92 -5.43 1.31
CA ASN A 2 20.43 -5.81 2.65
C ASN A 2 19.47 -6.80 3.38
N PRO A 3 19.31 -8.04 2.89
CA PRO A 3 18.33 -8.99 3.45
C PRO A 3 18.59 -9.35 4.92
N VAL A 4 19.86 -9.30 5.36
CA VAL A 4 20.25 -9.56 6.77
C VAL A 4 19.68 -8.55 7.77
N LYS A 5 19.28 -7.36 7.31
CA LYS A 5 18.65 -6.33 8.16
C LYS A 5 17.13 -6.49 8.25
N VAL A 6 16.54 -7.41 7.48
CA VAL A 6 15.10 -7.66 7.46
C VAL A 6 14.83 -8.88 8.34
N ARG A 7 13.96 -8.72 9.34
CA ARG A 7 13.50 -9.87 10.17
C ARG A 7 12.23 -10.50 9.63
N SER A 8 11.34 -9.67 9.09
CA SER A 8 10.08 -10.09 8.51
C SER A 8 9.50 -8.99 7.65
N ILE A 9 8.47 -9.35 6.88
CA ILE A 9 7.78 -8.45 5.95
C ILE A 9 6.29 -8.51 6.26
N THR A 10 5.65 -7.34 6.34
CA THR A 10 4.18 -7.24 6.35
C THR A 10 3.76 -6.55 5.07
N VAL A 11 2.92 -7.21 4.30
CA VAL A 11 2.33 -6.66 3.08
C VAL A 11 0.92 -6.21 3.39
N THR A 12 0.60 -4.97 3.07
CA THR A 12 -0.75 -4.42 3.11
C THR A 12 -1.21 -4.10 1.70
N ASN A 13 -2.51 -3.81 1.49
CA ASN A 13 -3.12 -3.38 0.22
C ASN A 13 -2.14 -2.76 -0.79
N THR A 14 -1.56 -3.59 -1.66
CA THR A 14 -0.46 -3.19 -2.55
C THR A 14 -0.53 -3.92 -3.88
N LEU A 15 0.30 -3.45 -4.81
CA LEU A 15 0.50 -4.00 -6.14
C LEU A 15 1.83 -4.76 -6.17
N LEU A 16 1.79 -6.06 -6.43
CA LEU A 16 3.00 -6.87 -6.66
C LEU A 16 2.99 -7.54 -8.04
N ASP A 17 1.82 -7.68 -8.66
CA ASP A 17 1.68 -8.04 -10.07
C ASP A 17 1.51 -6.80 -10.95
N VAL A 18 2.50 -5.93 -10.92
CA VAL A 18 2.46 -4.62 -11.60
C VAL A 18 2.26 -4.74 -13.12
N ALA A 19 2.69 -5.86 -13.72
CA ALA A 19 2.55 -6.09 -15.16
C ALA A 19 1.10 -6.25 -15.62
N HIS A 20 0.23 -6.74 -14.74
CA HIS A 20 -1.20 -6.92 -15.02
C HIS A 20 -2.06 -5.85 -14.32
N PHE A 21 -1.45 -4.77 -13.84
CA PHE A 21 -2.16 -3.65 -13.28
C PHE A 21 -2.49 -2.62 -14.37
N THR A 22 -3.76 -2.23 -14.46
CA THR A 22 -4.20 -1.12 -15.32
C THR A 22 -4.47 0.11 -14.46
N PRO A 23 -3.67 1.19 -14.58
CA PRO A 23 -3.88 2.39 -13.80
C PRO A 23 -5.24 3.02 -14.08
N SER A 24 -5.90 3.46 -13.02
CA SER A 24 -7.16 4.21 -13.12
C SER A 24 -6.97 5.52 -13.88
N ILE A 25 -8.07 6.13 -14.35
CA ILE A 25 -8.03 7.42 -15.06
C ILE A 25 -7.29 8.49 -14.24
N PRO A 26 -7.57 8.67 -12.93
CA PRO A 26 -6.82 9.63 -12.11
C PRO A 26 -5.30 9.38 -12.13
N MET A 27 -4.85 8.14 -11.97
CA MET A 27 -3.42 7.80 -12.02
C MET A 27 -2.80 8.13 -13.39
N ARG A 28 -3.51 7.84 -14.49
CA ARG A 28 -3.03 8.18 -15.84
C ARG A 28 -2.93 9.69 -16.04
N ALA A 29 -3.85 10.48 -15.49
CA ALA A 29 -3.82 11.94 -15.58
C ALA A 29 -2.56 12.54 -14.94
N PHE A 30 -2.09 11.99 -13.81
CA PHE A 30 -0.85 12.44 -13.17
C PHE A 30 0.42 12.15 -13.99
N ARG A 31 0.39 11.18 -14.90
CA ARG A 31 1.53 10.82 -15.77
C ARG A 31 1.63 11.69 -17.02
N VAL A 32 0.61 12.50 -17.33
CA VAL A 32 0.62 13.38 -18.51
C VAL A 32 1.02 14.79 -18.08
N PRO A 33 2.11 15.38 -18.65
CA PRO A 33 2.68 16.64 -18.14
C PRO A 33 1.72 17.83 -18.04
N VAL A 34 0.80 17.99 -19.00
CA VAL A 34 -0.18 19.09 -18.96
C VAL A 34 -1.30 18.80 -17.96
N MET A 35 -1.80 17.57 -17.94
CA MET A 35 -2.91 17.18 -17.06
C MET A 35 -2.49 17.21 -15.59
N ARG A 36 -1.27 16.80 -15.24
CA ARG A 36 -0.80 16.82 -13.85
C ARG A 36 -0.85 18.23 -13.24
N HIS A 37 -0.50 19.27 -13.98
CA HIS A 37 -0.59 20.65 -13.46
C HIS A 37 -2.03 21.06 -13.15
N LEU A 38 -2.98 20.65 -13.99
CA LEU A 38 -4.40 20.90 -13.78
C LEU A 38 -4.97 20.09 -12.60
N VAL A 39 -4.53 18.84 -12.43
CA VAL A 39 -4.95 18.05 -11.26
C VAL A 39 -4.41 18.68 -9.97
N PHE A 40 -3.14 19.08 -9.93
CA PHE A 40 -2.57 19.73 -8.74
C PHE A 40 -3.18 21.09 -8.40
N SER A 41 -3.56 21.88 -9.40
CA SER A 41 -4.22 23.17 -9.15
C SER A 41 -5.64 23.00 -8.58
N THR A 42 -6.30 21.87 -8.85
CA THR A 42 -7.65 21.56 -8.38
C THR A 42 -7.68 20.73 -7.08
N LEU A 43 -6.54 20.18 -6.66
CA LEU A 43 -6.41 19.45 -5.40
C LEU A 43 -6.70 20.37 -4.19
N SER A 44 -7.80 20.06 -3.51
CA SER A 44 -8.26 20.69 -2.28
C SER A 44 -8.90 19.65 -1.36
N THR A 45 -8.99 19.95 -0.07
CA THR A 45 -9.67 19.09 0.91
C THR A 45 -11.11 18.77 0.47
N LYS A 46 -11.86 19.80 0.06
CA LYS A 46 -13.25 19.65 -0.39
C LYS A 46 -13.39 18.73 -1.60
N ALA A 47 -12.46 18.80 -2.55
CA ALA A 47 -12.47 17.93 -3.73
C ALA A 47 -12.10 16.48 -3.38
N MET A 48 -11.18 16.27 -2.44
CA MET A 48 -10.62 14.96 -2.13
C MET A 48 -11.39 14.19 -1.05
N LEU A 49 -12.05 14.88 -0.13
CA LEU A 49 -12.86 14.28 0.92
C LEU A 49 -13.87 13.24 0.41
N PRO A 50 -14.72 13.52 -0.62
CA PRO A 50 -15.65 12.52 -1.13
C PRO A 50 -14.93 11.32 -1.75
N ILE A 51 -13.76 11.52 -2.38
CA ILE A 51 -12.96 10.43 -2.98
C ILE A 51 -12.40 9.52 -1.88
N PHE A 52 -11.84 10.10 -0.82
CA PHE A 52 -11.33 9.33 0.32
C PHE A 52 -12.46 8.55 1.02
N ARG A 53 -13.61 9.20 1.26
CA ARG A 53 -14.77 8.56 1.88
C ARG A 53 -15.39 7.45 1.02
N HIS A 54 -15.34 7.59 -0.31
CA HIS A 54 -15.93 6.61 -1.21
C HIS A 54 -14.98 5.46 -1.59
N SER A 55 -13.72 5.75 -1.87
CA SER A 55 -12.76 4.74 -2.35
C SER A 55 -11.71 4.36 -1.32
N GLY A 56 -11.40 5.27 -0.40
CA GLY A 56 -10.36 5.09 0.60
C GLY A 56 -10.80 4.25 1.79
N VAL A 57 -12.00 4.52 2.31
CA VAL A 57 -12.49 3.91 3.56
C VAL A 57 -13.90 3.32 3.44
N LYS A 58 -14.20 2.28 4.22
CA LYS A 58 -15.52 1.68 4.37
C LYS A 58 -16.43 2.59 5.19
N ASN A 59 -15.96 3.11 6.33
CA ASN A 59 -16.69 4.06 7.16
C ASN A 59 -16.27 5.51 6.83
N PRO A 60 -17.11 6.30 6.14
CA PRO A 60 -16.81 7.69 5.81
C PRO A 60 -16.51 8.57 7.02
N ASP A 61 -17.11 8.24 8.17
CA ASP A 61 -16.98 9.00 9.42
C ASP A 61 -15.67 8.67 10.16
N ALA A 62 -14.93 7.65 9.72
CA ALA A 62 -13.58 7.37 10.23
C ALA A 62 -12.52 8.33 9.66
N VAL A 63 -12.87 9.13 8.65
CA VAL A 63 -11.96 10.07 7.99
C VAL A 63 -12.46 11.49 8.18
N ASP A 64 -11.76 12.20 9.06
CA ASP A 64 -11.98 13.60 9.37
C ASP A 64 -11.48 14.52 8.25
N GLU A 65 -12.12 15.68 8.11
CA GLU A 65 -11.71 16.70 7.15
C GLU A 65 -10.28 17.18 7.41
N ASP A 66 -9.88 17.29 8.69
CA ASP A 66 -8.54 17.70 9.11
C ASP A 66 -7.45 16.70 8.70
N VAL A 67 -7.77 15.39 8.71
CA VAL A 67 -6.86 14.34 8.22
C VAL A 67 -6.64 14.53 6.72
N ILE A 68 -7.70 14.74 5.94
CA ILE A 68 -7.59 15.00 4.51
C ILE A 68 -6.87 16.31 4.23
N ALA A 69 -7.16 17.37 5.00
CA ALA A 69 -6.46 18.64 4.88
C ALA A 69 -4.96 18.49 5.11
N SER A 70 -4.56 17.65 6.06
CA SER A 70 -3.16 17.32 6.34
C SER A 70 -2.50 16.60 5.16
N TYR A 71 -3.15 15.58 4.58
CA TYR A 71 -2.64 14.91 3.38
C TYR A 71 -2.48 15.88 2.20
N ILE A 72 -3.45 16.76 1.96
CA ILE A 72 -3.38 17.75 0.88
C ILE A 72 -2.31 18.79 1.15
N TYR A 73 -2.15 19.23 2.40
CA TYR A 73 -1.08 20.13 2.79
C TYR A 73 0.29 19.50 2.49
N LEU A 74 0.54 18.27 2.93
CA LEU A 74 1.80 17.57 2.67
C LEU A 74 2.05 17.34 1.18
N LEU A 75 1.00 17.03 0.42
CA LEU A 75 1.10 16.84 -1.02
C LEU A 75 1.45 18.14 -1.78
N LYS A 76 0.95 19.30 -1.32
CA LYS A 76 1.16 20.58 -2.01
C LYS A 76 2.41 21.33 -1.55
N ASN A 77 2.86 21.09 -0.32
CA ASN A 77 3.95 21.84 0.31
C ASN A 77 5.22 21.00 0.45
N ASN A 78 6.34 21.64 0.81
CA ASN A 78 7.62 20.98 1.14
C ASN A 78 8.14 19.97 0.10
N GLY A 79 7.84 20.20 -1.18
CA GLY A 79 8.24 19.31 -2.27
C GLY A 79 7.40 18.03 -2.43
N GLY A 80 6.31 17.87 -1.68
CA GLY A 80 5.47 16.66 -1.76
C GLY A 80 4.91 16.38 -3.15
N HIS A 81 4.59 17.42 -3.93
CA HIS A 81 4.10 17.27 -5.30
C HIS A 81 5.17 16.66 -6.22
N HIS A 82 6.44 17.00 -5.98
CA HIS A 82 7.56 16.47 -6.74
C HIS A 82 7.76 14.99 -6.43
N SER A 83 7.84 14.63 -5.15
CA SER A 83 7.95 13.22 -4.74
C SER A 83 6.78 12.37 -5.20
N PHE A 84 5.55 12.92 -5.17
CA PHE A 84 4.39 12.22 -5.71
C PHE A 84 4.51 11.97 -7.22
N LEU A 85 4.97 12.95 -7.99
CA LEU A 85 5.19 12.79 -9.43
C LEU A 85 6.32 11.79 -9.74
N GLU A 86 7.40 11.79 -8.96
CA GLU A 86 8.46 10.78 -9.10
C GLU A 86 7.91 9.36 -8.90
N ILE A 87 7.01 9.16 -7.92
CA ILE A 87 6.33 7.88 -7.73
C ILE A 87 5.47 7.55 -8.96
N MET A 88 4.67 8.50 -9.46
CA MET A 88 3.80 8.28 -10.63
C MET A 88 4.59 7.97 -11.90
N ASP A 89 5.72 8.64 -12.12
CA ASP A 89 6.62 8.42 -13.24
C ASP A 89 7.40 7.11 -13.09
N GLY A 90 7.66 6.68 -11.86
CA GLY A 90 8.33 5.43 -11.51
C GLY A 90 7.48 4.16 -11.63
N PHE A 91 6.19 4.26 -11.98
CA PHE A 91 5.34 3.08 -12.25
C PHE A 91 5.79 2.37 -13.54
N ASP A 92 6.74 1.44 -13.38
CA ASP A 92 7.13 0.47 -14.39
C ASP A 92 6.18 -0.74 -14.33
N LEU A 93 5.29 -0.82 -15.32
CA LEU A 93 4.29 -1.89 -15.47
C LEU A 93 4.79 -3.01 -16.40
N SER A 94 6.10 -3.15 -16.60
CA SER A 94 6.65 -4.23 -17.39
C SER A 94 6.68 -5.54 -16.60
N GLU A 95 6.61 -6.65 -17.34
CA GLU A 95 6.86 -7.99 -16.81
C GLU A 95 8.21 -8.11 -16.12
N LYS A 96 9.24 -7.47 -16.69
CA LYS A 96 10.58 -7.43 -16.12
C LYS A 96 10.58 -6.79 -14.73
N HIS A 97 9.81 -5.71 -14.52
CA HIS A 97 9.72 -5.06 -13.22
C HIS A 97 8.95 -5.89 -12.20
N ARG A 98 7.83 -6.51 -12.63
CA ARG A 98 7.11 -7.51 -11.81
C ARG A 98 8.05 -8.63 -11.36
N ASP A 99 8.80 -9.24 -12.27
CA ASP A 99 9.72 -10.33 -11.95
C ASP A 99 10.81 -9.87 -11.00
N TRP A 100 11.37 -8.68 -11.24
CA TRP A 100 12.36 -8.10 -10.34
C TRP A 100 11.83 -7.90 -8.91
N LEU A 101 10.60 -7.41 -8.75
CA LEU A 101 9.95 -7.29 -7.44
C LEU A 101 9.70 -8.66 -6.80
N ARG A 102 9.11 -9.60 -7.56
CA ARG A 102 8.82 -10.96 -7.09
C ARG A 102 10.08 -11.67 -6.62
N ASP A 103 11.07 -11.75 -7.49
CA ASP A 103 12.29 -12.50 -7.25
C ASP A 103 13.11 -11.85 -6.14
N GLY A 104 13.12 -10.52 -6.08
CA GLY A 104 13.75 -9.77 -5.00
C GLY A 104 13.13 -10.06 -3.63
N LEU A 105 11.79 -10.09 -3.53
CA LEU A 105 11.08 -10.41 -2.29
C LEU A 105 11.26 -11.87 -1.89
N LEU A 106 11.19 -12.81 -2.84
CA LEU A 106 11.43 -14.24 -2.57
C LEU A 106 12.87 -14.49 -2.12
N ALA A 107 13.85 -13.83 -2.74
CA ALA A 107 15.26 -13.97 -2.39
C ALA A 107 15.62 -13.36 -1.01
N ILE A 108 14.78 -12.49 -0.44
CA ILE A 108 14.97 -12.02 0.94
C ILE A 108 14.81 -13.19 1.93
N ASP A 109 13.98 -14.18 1.59
CA ASP A 109 13.71 -15.39 2.39
C ASP A 109 13.45 -15.06 3.87
N LYS A 110 12.46 -14.21 4.10
CA LYS A 110 12.01 -13.82 5.44
C LYS A 110 10.54 -14.14 5.64
N PRO A 111 10.13 -14.43 6.89
CA PRO A 111 8.73 -14.58 7.26
C PRO A 111 7.90 -13.41 6.72
N MET A 112 6.83 -13.71 5.99
CA MET A 112 5.93 -12.70 5.47
C MET A 112 4.51 -12.92 5.95
N GLN A 113 3.82 -11.83 6.28
CA GLN A 113 2.38 -11.84 6.51
C GLN A 113 1.69 -10.88 5.54
N LEU A 114 0.41 -11.14 5.30
CA LEU A 114 -0.48 -10.29 4.54
C LEU A 114 -1.58 -9.76 5.45
N ILE A 115 -1.87 -8.46 5.38
CA ILE A 115 -3.04 -7.82 6.00
C ILE A 115 -3.79 -7.07 4.92
N TRP A 116 -5.03 -7.44 4.65
CA TRP A 116 -5.78 -6.95 3.49
C TRP A 116 -7.19 -6.51 3.84
N GLY A 117 -7.63 -5.38 3.26
CA GLY A 117 -8.98 -4.85 3.43
C GLY A 117 -10.02 -5.69 2.71
N GLU A 118 -11.00 -6.22 3.45
CA GLU A 118 -12.04 -7.09 2.87
C GLU A 118 -12.84 -6.42 1.76
N GLN A 119 -13.00 -5.09 1.83
CA GLN A 119 -13.75 -4.31 0.86
C GLN A 119 -12.85 -3.42 0.01
N GLU A 120 -11.58 -3.78 -0.21
CA GLU A 120 -10.68 -3.10 -1.13
C GLU A 120 -11.32 -2.92 -2.52
N VAL A 121 -11.30 -1.69 -3.03
CA VAL A 121 -11.88 -1.29 -4.33
C VAL A 121 -10.89 -0.53 -5.21
N ALA A 122 -9.84 0.06 -4.64
CA ALA A 122 -8.80 0.80 -5.36
C ALA A 122 -7.80 -0.15 -6.03
N ILE A 123 -7.59 -1.33 -5.45
CA ILE A 123 -6.70 -2.36 -5.99
C ILE A 123 -7.49 -3.56 -6.50
N PRO A 124 -7.27 -4.04 -7.75
CA PRO A 124 -7.96 -5.21 -8.27
C PRO A 124 -7.72 -6.47 -7.42
N LYS A 125 -8.77 -7.25 -7.17
CA LYS A 125 -8.71 -8.52 -6.42
C LYS A 125 -7.69 -9.52 -6.99
N ALA A 126 -7.35 -9.44 -8.28
CA ALA A 126 -6.31 -10.25 -8.91
C ALA A 126 -4.94 -10.07 -8.23
N GLN A 127 -4.61 -8.87 -7.74
CA GLN A 127 -3.36 -8.59 -7.02
C GLN A 127 -3.29 -9.38 -5.73
N LEU A 128 -4.39 -9.41 -4.98
CA LEU A 128 -4.49 -10.23 -3.77
C LEU A 128 -4.26 -11.72 -4.07
N HIS A 129 -4.91 -12.25 -5.12
CA HIS A 129 -4.74 -13.64 -5.50
C HIS A 129 -3.30 -13.95 -5.89
N TYR A 130 -2.67 -13.09 -6.69
CA TYR A 130 -1.28 -13.21 -7.07
C TYR A 130 -0.37 -13.28 -5.83
N ILE A 131 -0.54 -12.35 -4.87
CA ILE A 131 0.28 -12.32 -3.66
C ILE A 131 0.18 -13.64 -2.89
N LYS A 132 -1.04 -14.16 -2.73
CA LYS A 132 -1.29 -15.43 -2.03
C LYS A 132 -0.73 -16.65 -2.75
N GLN A 133 -0.70 -16.62 -4.08
CA GLN A 133 -0.20 -17.73 -4.89
C GLN A 133 1.33 -17.75 -4.97
N VAL A 134 1.96 -16.57 -5.03
CA VAL A 134 3.37 -16.45 -5.37
C VAL A 134 4.27 -16.44 -4.14
N PHE A 135 3.83 -15.85 -3.04
CA PHE A 135 4.69 -15.65 -1.89
C PHE A 135 4.36 -16.59 -0.72
N PRO A 136 5.38 -17.07 0.03
CA PRO A 136 5.20 -17.96 1.16
C PRO A 136 4.69 -17.21 2.40
N LEU A 137 3.40 -16.87 2.41
CA LEU A 137 2.75 -16.19 3.52
C LEU A 137 2.64 -17.13 4.73
N ARG A 138 3.14 -16.69 5.88
CA ARG A 138 2.93 -17.36 7.17
C ARG A 138 1.58 -17.02 7.81
N ALA A 139 1.04 -15.85 7.48
CA ALA A 139 -0.26 -15.40 7.93
C ALA A 139 -0.95 -14.56 6.84
N ASP A 140 -2.26 -14.70 6.75
CA ASP A 140 -3.16 -13.93 5.87
C ASP A 140 -4.33 -13.43 6.71
N HIS A 141 -4.35 -12.13 6.96
CA HIS A 141 -5.34 -11.45 7.77
C HIS A 141 -6.25 -10.60 6.90
N ARG A 142 -7.54 -10.64 7.25
CA ARG A 142 -8.57 -9.80 6.68
C ARG A 142 -8.98 -8.77 7.72
N VAL A 143 -9.10 -7.53 7.30
CA VAL A 143 -9.56 -6.43 8.15
C VAL A 143 -10.78 -5.77 7.52
N ASP A 144 -11.72 -5.35 8.36
CA ASP A 144 -12.96 -4.70 7.95
C ASP A 144 -12.69 -3.25 7.54
N ALA A 145 -12.13 -3.08 6.35
CA ALA A 145 -11.69 -1.82 5.77
C ALA A 145 -11.62 -1.90 4.24
N ARG A 146 -11.52 -0.73 3.58
CA ARG A 146 -11.24 -0.61 2.14
C ARG A 146 -9.74 -0.49 1.88
N HIS A 147 -9.29 0.66 1.41
CA HIS A 147 -7.93 0.86 0.91
C HIS A 147 -6.98 1.37 1.99
N PHE A 148 -7.40 2.40 2.73
CA PHE A 148 -6.61 3.02 3.80
C PHE A 148 -6.84 2.31 5.12
N LEU A 149 -6.31 1.08 5.21
CA LEU A 149 -6.46 0.22 6.39
C LEU A 149 -6.08 0.96 7.67
N GLN A 150 -4.99 1.73 7.65
CA GLN A 150 -4.45 2.45 8.80
C GLN A 150 -5.39 3.54 9.33
N GLU A 151 -6.27 4.09 8.50
CA GLU A 151 -7.22 5.13 8.94
C GLU A 151 -8.49 4.49 9.54
N GLU A 152 -8.84 3.25 9.16
CA GLU A 152 -10.06 2.59 9.64
C GLU A 152 -9.82 1.64 10.81
N GLN A 153 -8.75 0.85 10.72
CA GLN A 153 -8.47 -0.26 11.63
C GLN A 153 -7.04 -0.20 12.20
N PRO A 154 -6.53 0.97 12.66
CA PRO A 154 -5.14 1.12 13.09
C PRO A 154 -4.78 0.16 14.23
N ALA A 155 -5.68 -0.03 15.19
CA ALA A 155 -5.46 -0.92 16.33
C ALA A 155 -5.38 -2.40 15.89
N VAL A 156 -6.24 -2.82 14.97
CA VAL A 156 -6.28 -4.21 14.47
C VAL A 156 -5.01 -4.53 13.68
N ILE A 157 -4.61 -3.65 12.76
CA ILE A 157 -3.39 -3.82 11.95
C ILE A 157 -2.16 -3.85 12.85
N SER A 158 -2.09 -2.92 13.81
CA SER A 158 -0.99 -2.85 14.77
C SER A 158 -0.91 -4.12 15.63
N ALA A 159 -2.05 -4.67 16.04
CA ALA A 159 -2.09 -5.93 16.78
C ALA A 159 -1.57 -7.12 15.94
N HIS A 160 -1.95 -7.23 14.66
CA HIS A 160 -1.42 -8.25 13.76
C HIS A 160 0.09 -8.11 13.55
N ILE A 161 0.58 -6.88 13.32
CA ILE A 161 2.02 -6.60 13.17
C ILE A 161 2.79 -6.97 14.44
N ALA A 162 2.29 -6.55 15.61
CA ALA A 162 2.94 -6.83 16.89
C ALA A 162 2.99 -8.33 17.20
N ALA A 163 1.87 -9.04 17.00
CA ALA A 163 1.79 -10.47 17.22
C ALA A 163 2.75 -11.24 16.31
N PHE A 164 2.79 -10.89 15.01
CA PHE A 164 3.70 -11.52 14.06
C PHE A 164 5.16 -11.27 14.44
N ALA A 165 5.53 -10.03 14.75
CA ALA A 165 6.89 -9.69 15.16
C ALA A 165 7.32 -10.43 16.44
N ALA A 166 6.39 -10.59 17.41
CA ALA A 166 6.65 -11.32 18.64
C ALA A 166 6.88 -12.82 18.39
N ASP A 167 6.06 -13.46 17.55
CA ASP A 167 6.24 -14.86 17.15
C ASP A 167 7.62 -15.10 16.52
N ILE A 168 8.01 -14.25 15.57
CA ILE A 168 9.33 -14.33 14.91
C ILE A 168 10.47 -14.18 15.92
N ALA A 169 10.35 -13.25 16.87
CA ALA A 169 11.36 -13.06 17.92
C ALA A 169 11.46 -14.28 18.85
N GLN A 170 10.33 -14.93 19.19
CA GLN A 170 10.33 -16.13 20.02
C GLN A 170 10.95 -17.34 19.29
N GLN A 171 10.64 -17.53 18.01
CA GLN A 171 11.23 -18.60 17.19
C GLN A 171 12.75 -18.44 17.07
N SER A 172 13.23 -17.21 16.89
CA SER A 172 14.67 -16.92 16.83
C SER A 172 15.39 -17.30 18.13
N LYS A 173 14.75 -17.05 19.29
CA LYS A 173 15.28 -17.46 20.60
C LYS A 173 15.33 -18.98 20.75
N ARG A 174 14.30 -19.71 20.28
CA ARG A 174 14.26 -21.17 20.35
C ARG A 174 15.28 -21.85 19.41
N ALA A 175 15.65 -21.19 18.32
CA ALA A 175 16.61 -21.71 17.35
C ALA A 175 18.09 -21.48 17.73
N THR A 176 18.36 -20.72 18.80
CA THR A 176 19.71 -20.48 19.30
C THR A 176 19.90 -21.30 20.58
N PRO A 177 20.77 -22.34 20.60
CA PRO A 177 20.97 -23.22 21.76
C PRO A 177 21.58 -22.49 22.97
#